data_AF-A0A081DEG5-F1
#
_entry.id   AF-A0A081DEG5-F1
#
_cell.length_a   1.000
_cell.length_b   1.000
_cell.length_c   1.000
_cell.angle_alpha   90.00
_cell.angle_beta   90.00
_cell.angle_gamma   90.00
#
_symmetry.space_group_name_H-M   'P 1'
#
loop_
_entity.id
_entity.type
_entity.pdbx_description
1 polymer ?
#
loop_
_entity_poly.entity_id
_entity_poly.type
_entity_poly.pdbx_seq_one_letter_code
_entity_poly.pdbx_strand_id
1 'polypeptide(L)'
;MKSIFILLTICFITISCTPDDNFETLSGEVNVTLNIDEEFKTLLNGAAYHEIYEITRQANIYNTSEITLDNSTGTDLYFYTFKPAMSYEGSQSVIIVTRELSETHPM
;
A
#
# COMPACT_ATOMS: atom_id res chain seq x y z
N MET A 1 1.57 2.17 24.06
CA MET A 1 1.17 2.01 22.65
C MET A 1 1.60 0.62 22.22
N LYS A 2 0.69 -0.20 21.71
CA LYS A 2 0.94 -1.61 21.41
C LYS A 2 0.75 -1.79 19.90
N SER A 3 1.84 -1.68 19.14
CA SER A 3 1.82 -1.92 17.69
C SER A 3 1.84 -3.41 17.43
N ILE A 4 0.94 -3.87 16.56
CA ILE A 4 0.85 -5.26 16.12
C ILE A 4 1.51 -5.34 14.74
N PHE A 5 2.58 -6.13 14.63
CA PHE A 5 3.26 -6.46 13.38
C PHE A 5 2.88 -7.90 13.01
N ILE A 6 2.25 -8.11 11.86
CA ILE A 6 1.97 -9.45 11.33
C ILE A 6 2.92 -9.68 10.15
N LEU A 7 3.79 -10.69 10.28
CA LEU A 7 4.70 -11.13 9.24
C LEU A 7 4.02 -12.23 8.41
N LEU A 8 3.85 -12.01 7.11
CA LEU A 8 3.19 -12.94 6.19
C LEU A 8 4.24 -13.72 5.38
N THR A 9 4.36 -15.02 5.65
CA THR A 9 5.23 -15.94 4.90
C THR A 9 4.49 -16.38 3.63
N ILE A 10 4.89 -15.85 2.47
CA ILE A 10 4.32 -16.24 1.17
C ILE A 10 5.18 -17.36 0.57
N CYS A 11 4.56 -18.50 0.29
CA CYS A 11 5.20 -19.64 -0.37
C CYS A 11 4.45 -19.96 -1.68
N PHE A 12 5.24 -20.39 -2.67
CA PHE A 12 4.95 -20.76 -4.07
C PHE A 12 5.04 -19.64 -5.12
N ILE A 13 6.27 -19.48 -5.65
CA ILE A 13 6.55 -18.81 -6.91
C ILE A 13 6.53 -19.86 -8.02
N THR A 14 5.61 -19.74 -8.99
CA THR A 14 5.77 -20.38 -10.30
C THR A 14 6.15 -19.30 -11.31
N ILE A 15 7.42 -19.31 -11.75
CA ILE A 15 7.93 -18.37 -12.75
C ILE A 15 7.53 -18.90 -14.14
N SER A 16 6.51 -18.30 -14.76
CA SER A 16 6.29 -18.40 -16.20
C SER A 16 6.83 -17.13 -16.84
N CYS A 17 8.03 -17.20 -17.38
CA CYS A 17 8.68 -16.10 -18.07
C CYS A 17 8.19 -16.07 -19.52
N THR A 18 7.21 -15.20 -19.81
CA THR A 18 6.89 -14.75 -21.18
C THR A 18 7.17 -13.26 -21.25
N PRO A 19 7.97 -12.79 -22.23
CA PRO A 19 8.24 -11.37 -22.43
C PRO A 19 7.06 -10.80 -23.21
N ASP A 20 6.00 -10.48 -22.49
CA ASP A 20 4.89 -9.68 -23.01
C ASP A 20 4.59 -8.67 -21.91
N ASP A 21 4.30 -7.43 -22.31
CA ASP A 21 4.06 -6.24 -21.48
C ASP A 21 2.84 -6.38 -20.55
N ASN A 22 2.86 -7.41 -19.71
CA ASN A 22 1.86 -7.74 -18.71
C ASN A 22 2.37 -7.29 -17.36
N PHE A 23 2.24 -6.00 -17.11
CA PHE A 23 2.24 -5.48 -15.75
C PHE A 23 1.08 -6.17 -15.02
N GLU A 24 1.38 -7.24 -14.29
CA GLU A 24 0.40 -7.88 -13.42
C GLU A 24 -0.07 -6.85 -12.41
N THR A 25 -1.36 -6.48 -12.49
CA THR A 25 -1.99 -5.65 -11.48
C THR A 25 -2.02 -6.48 -10.19
N LEU A 26 -1.06 -6.25 -9.30
CA LEU A 26 -1.06 -6.82 -7.95
C LEU A 26 -2.18 -6.15 -7.15
N SER A 27 -3.33 -6.79 -7.10
CA SER A 27 -4.48 -6.38 -6.29
C SER A 27 -4.52 -7.22 -5.01
N GLY A 28 -4.31 -6.59 -3.87
CA GLY A 28 -4.52 -7.18 -2.55
C GLY A 28 -5.70 -6.53 -1.83
N GLU A 29 -6.48 -7.32 -1.11
CA GLU A 29 -7.52 -6.82 -0.20
C GLU A 29 -7.13 -7.14 1.24
N VAL A 30 -7.16 -6.13 2.11
CA VAL A 30 -6.91 -6.30 3.54
C VAL A 30 -8.14 -5.83 4.30
N ASN A 31 -8.79 -6.75 5.00
CA ASN A 31 -9.90 -6.46 5.90
C ASN A 31 -9.37 -6.20 7.31
N VAL A 32 -9.72 -5.04 7.88
CA VAL A 32 -9.21 -4.59 9.18
C VAL A 32 -10.38 -4.06 10.01
N THR A 33 -10.43 -4.46 11.28
CA THR A 33 -11.30 -3.85 12.29
C THR A 33 -10.45 -2.90 13.13
N LEU A 34 -10.84 -1.63 13.22
CA LEU A 34 -10.09 -0.58 13.92
C LEU A 34 -10.97 0.15 14.92
N ASN A 35 -10.41 0.42 16.09
CA ASN A 35 -10.94 1.41 17.02
C ASN A 35 -10.56 2.84 16.58
N ILE A 36 -11.30 3.86 17.06
CA ILE A 36 -11.10 5.28 16.68
C ILE A 36 -9.65 5.79 16.90
N ASP A 37 -8.97 5.28 17.92
CA ASP A 37 -7.61 5.70 18.27
C ASP A 37 -6.53 4.80 17.66
N GLU A 38 -6.91 3.74 16.96
CA GLU A 38 -5.99 2.79 16.36
C GLU A 38 -5.55 3.23 14.98
N GLU A 39 -4.26 3.07 14.73
CA GLU A 39 -3.64 3.29 13.44
C GLU A 39 -3.41 1.94 12.77
N PHE A 40 -3.86 1.83 11.52
CA PHE A 40 -3.48 0.75 10.63
C PHE A 40 -2.31 1.21 9.77
N LYS A 41 -1.25 0.41 9.74
CA LYS A 41 -0.09 0.64 8.87
C LYS A 41 0.26 -0.65 8.16
N THR A 42 0.41 -0.59 6.84
CA THR A 42 0.83 -1.73 6.02
C THR A 42 1.93 -1.33 5.05
N LEU A 43 2.85 -2.26 4.80
CA LEU A 43 3.82 -2.14 3.72
C LEU A 43 3.07 -2.39 2.40
N LEU A 44 3.28 -1.52 1.40
CA LEU A 44 2.72 -1.70 0.05
C LEU A 44 3.67 -2.53 -0.81
N ASN A 45 4.97 -2.20 -0.79
CA ASN A 45 6.05 -3.00 -1.35
C ASN A 45 7.41 -2.51 -0.82
N GLY A 46 8.44 -3.35 -0.90
CA GLY A 46 9.83 -2.91 -0.90
C GLY A 46 10.24 -2.66 -2.35
N ALA A 47 10.56 -1.40 -2.67
CA ALA A 47 10.70 -0.82 -4.01
C ALA A 47 11.10 -1.75 -5.17
N ALA A 48 10.26 -1.79 -6.21
CA ALA A 48 10.77 -1.76 -7.57
C ALA A 48 11.08 -0.29 -7.92
N TYR A 49 12.25 -0.04 -8.54
CA TYR A 49 12.65 1.28 -9.01
C TYR A 49 11.60 1.81 -10.01
N HIS A 50 11.25 3.10 -9.93
CA HIS A 50 10.31 3.80 -10.82
C HIS A 50 8.81 3.58 -10.59
N GLU A 51 8.37 3.20 -9.40
CA GLU A 51 6.93 3.14 -9.06
C GLU A 51 6.50 4.31 -8.16
N ILE A 52 5.33 4.87 -8.42
CA ILE A 52 4.59 5.75 -7.50
C ILE A 52 3.30 5.09 -7.07
N TYR A 53 2.91 5.34 -5.82
CA TYR A 53 1.63 4.90 -5.27
C TYR A 53 0.68 6.07 -5.18
N GLU A 54 -0.55 5.89 -5.65
CA GLU A 54 -1.59 6.90 -5.64
C GLU A 54 -2.86 6.36 -4.98
N ILE A 55 -3.39 7.09 -4.00
CA ILE A 55 -4.72 6.83 -3.45
C ILE A 55 -5.76 7.36 -4.44
N THR A 56 -6.44 6.46 -5.16
CA THR A 56 -7.44 6.83 -6.18
C THR A 56 -8.87 6.80 -5.65
N ARG A 57 -9.11 6.06 -4.57
CA ARG A 57 -10.38 6.09 -3.84
C ARG A 57 -10.09 6.13 -2.35
N GLN A 58 -10.80 6.99 -1.65
CA GLN A 58 -10.59 7.25 -0.24
C GLN A 58 -11.79 6.85 0.61
N ALA A 59 -11.53 6.34 1.82
CA ALA A 59 -12.57 6.12 2.82
C ALA A 59 -13.12 7.46 3.31
N ASN A 60 -14.40 7.54 3.68
CA ASN A 60 -15.04 8.81 4.05
C ASN A 60 -14.69 9.28 5.46
N ILE A 61 -14.20 8.39 6.32
CA ILE A 61 -13.98 8.63 7.74
C ILE A 61 -12.51 8.44 8.09
N TYR A 62 -11.68 9.44 7.82
CA TYR A 62 -10.24 9.38 8.09
C TYR A 62 -9.74 10.67 8.73
N ASN A 63 -8.89 10.51 9.73
CA ASN A 63 -8.03 11.56 10.26
C ASN A 63 -6.65 11.50 9.58
N THR A 64 -6.16 10.29 9.33
CA THR A 64 -4.92 10.04 8.60
C THR A 64 -5.21 9.05 7.47
N SER A 65 -4.73 9.36 6.27
CA SER A 65 -4.71 8.43 5.15
C SER A 65 -3.67 8.90 4.15
N GLU A 66 -2.51 8.29 4.22
CA GLU A 66 -1.33 8.77 3.52
C GLU A 66 -0.38 7.63 3.17
N ILE A 67 0.44 7.88 2.16
CA ILE A 67 1.52 7.00 1.76
C ILE A 67 2.83 7.71 2.09
N THR A 68 3.71 7.02 2.81
CA THR A 68 5.00 7.54 3.26
C THR A 68 6.13 6.66 2.74
N LEU A 69 7.24 7.29 2.39
CA LEU A 69 8.49 6.62 2.05
C LEU A 69 9.38 6.60 3.30
N ASP A 70 9.84 5.40 3.67
CA ASP A 70 10.89 5.21 4.67
C ASP A 70 12.13 4.64 3.97
N ASN A 71 13.21 5.42 3.96
CA ASN A 71 14.51 5.04 3.42
C ASN A 71 15.58 4.84 4.51
N SER A 72 15.19 4.77 5.78
CA SER A 72 16.11 4.67 6.92
C SER A 72 16.95 3.39 6.91
N THR A 73 16.47 2.35 6.23
CA THR A 73 17.14 1.04 6.12
C THR A 73 18.06 0.92 4.90
N GLY A 74 18.15 1.96 4.07
CA GLY A 74 18.88 1.92 2.79
C GLY A 74 18.09 1.30 1.64
N THR A 75 16.86 0.84 1.90
CA THR A 75 15.88 0.40 0.90
C THR A 75 14.67 1.31 0.98
N ASP A 76 14.13 1.69 -0.18
CA ASP A 76 12.89 2.47 -0.26
C ASP A 76 11.68 1.58 0.09
N LEU A 77 11.06 1.86 1.23
CA LEU A 77 9.87 1.16 1.70
C LEU A 77 8.67 2.10 1.71
N TYR A 78 7.63 1.74 0.94
CA TYR A 78 6.39 2.51 0.91
C TYR A 78 5.38 1.94 1.89
N PHE A 79 4.92 2.78 2.81
CA PHE A 79 3.91 2.43 3.80
C PHE A 79 2.64 3.21 3.58
N TYR A 80 1.52 2.50 3.59
CA TYR A 80 0.22 3.12 3.75
C TYR A 80 -0.19 3.16 5.22
N THR A 81 -0.61 4.34 5.68
CA THR A 81 -1.09 4.57 7.04
C THR A 81 -2.52 5.08 6.99
N PHE A 82 -3.40 4.48 7.79
CA PHE A 82 -4.80 4.87 7.96
C PHE A 82 -5.16 5.00 9.43
N LYS A 83 -5.83 6.09 9.79
CA LYS A 83 -6.46 6.27 11.10
C LYS A 83 -7.87 6.85 10.93
N PRO A 84 -8.93 6.20 11.45
CA PRO A 84 -10.28 6.74 11.34
C PRO A 84 -10.45 8.02 12.16
N ALA A 85 -11.30 8.94 11.69
CA ALA A 85 -11.63 10.18 12.42
C ALA A 85 -12.71 9.97 13.50
N MET A 86 -13.51 8.92 13.36
CA MET A 86 -14.62 8.61 14.25
C MET A 86 -14.93 7.12 14.24
N SER A 87 -15.62 6.64 15.28
CA SER A 87 -16.19 5.29 15.30
C SER A 87 -17.21 5.12 14.16
N TYR A 88 -17.19 3.96 13.53
CA TYR A 88 -18.05 3.66 12.39
C TYR A 88 -18.36 2.17 12.33
N GLU A 89 -19.62 1.84 12.08
CA GLU A 89 -20.09 0.47 11.83
C GLU A 89 -20.52 0.36 10.37
N GLY A 90 -19.85 -0.50 9.61
CA GLY A 90 -20.09 -0.71 8.19
C GLY A 90 -18.80 -1.01 7.43
N SER A 91 -18.85 -0.95 6.09
CA SER A 91 -17.67 -1.09 5.23
C SER A 91 -17.20 0.27 4.73
N GLN A 92 -15.88 0.43 4.62
CA GLN A 92 -15.18 1.53 3.96
C GLN A 92 -14.09 0.91 3.08
N SER A 93 -13.70 1.61 2.02
CA SER A 93 -12.65 1.11 1.12
C SER A 93 -11.71 2.22 0.70
N VAL A 94 -10.42 1.89 0.69
CA VAL A 94 -9.37 2.71 0.09
C VAL A 94 -8.82 1.93 -1.09
N ILE A 95 -8.67 2.58 -2.24
CA ILE A 95 -8.00 1.99 -3.40
C ILE A 95 -6.69 2.73 -3.59
N ILE A 96 -5.59 1.97 -3.55
CA ILE A 96 -4.26 2.43 -3.86
C ILE A 96 -3.83 1.75 -5.16
N VAL A 97 -3.35 2.54 -6.11
CA VAL A 97 -2.82 2.02 -7.38
C VAL A 97 -1.34 2.32 -7.44
N THR A 98 -0.58 1.38 -8.00
CA THR A 98 0.81 1.56 -8.38
C THR A 98 0.85 2.02 -9.83
N ARG A 99 1.65 3.06 -10.13
CA ARG A 99 1.91 3.51 -11.50
C ARG A 99 3.40 3.64 -11.71
N GLU A 100 3.86 3.37 -12.93
CA GLU A 100 5.22 3.70 -13.31
C GLU A 100 5.41 5.21 -13.42
N LEU A 101 6.55 5.69 -12.93
CA LEU A 101 7.08 7.00 -13.24
C LEU A 101 7.41 7.02 -14.73
N SER A 102 6.66 7.79 -15.50
CA SER A 102 6.99 8.04 -16.90
C SER A 102 8.36 8.70 -16.95
N GLU A 103 9.37 8.04 -17.53
CA GLU A 103 10.63 8.70 -17.86
C GLU A 103 10.33 9.78 -18.89
N THR A 104 10.19 11.04 -18.45
CA THR A 104 10.26 12.18 -19.37
C THR A 104 11.64 12.16 -19.98
N HIS A 105 11.78 11.56 -21.17
CA HIS A 105 12.95 11.70 -22.00
C HIS A 105 13.04 13.17 -22.41
N PRO A 106 14.05 13.94 -21.97
CA PRO A 106 14.33 15.22 -22.61
C PRO A 106 14.79 14.90 -24.04
N MET A 107 14.05 15.41 -25.03
CA MET A 107 14.53 15.47 -26.42
C MET A 107 15.75 16.38 -26.54
#